data_AF-A0A2K8WQ41-F1
#
_entry.id   AF-A0A2K8WQ41-F1
#
_cell.length_a   1.000
_cell.length_b   1.000
_cell.length_c   1.000
_cell.angle_alpha   90.00
_cell.angle_beta   90.00
_cell.angle_gamma   90.00
#
_symmetry.space_group_name_H-M   'P 1'
#
loop_
_entity.id
_entity.type
_entity.pdbx_description
1 polymer ?
#
loop_
_entity_poly.entity_id
_entity_poly.type
_entity_poly.pdbx_seq_one_letter_code
_entity_poly.pdbx_strand_id
1 'polypeptide(L)'
;MDQTFPTNLRIYGIDNQGNRLAQKTVIPNFINENRPWYQQAITTGEIIWSDVFIYKPTQRLAISTVEPVYDQNNQLDGVLFSGLPLSLFSNVLDDLTIGKTGEIFIIDASSNLIASSLENSVVITNPEADPLEQVIKRVNIANSTSSFVKELDKIISNELSTIQEPNFLQVNLDNQPTFVQVFPFDSIINEKWFVVIILPEKDVIGEVQKNIKITIFIWLITLVISLVIGL
;
A
#
# COMPACT_ATOMS: atom_id res chain seq x y z
N MET A 1 -2.44 43.89 5.36
CA MET A 1 -2.10 42.65 4.65
C MET A 1 -0.62 42.39 4.87
N ASP A 2 -0.29 41.69 5.94
CA ASP A 2 1.00 41.04 6.13
C ASP A 2 0.65 39.61 6.53
N GLN A 3 0.22 38.82 5.54
CA GLN A 3 -0.06 37.39 5.68
C GLN A 3 1.20 36.59 5.33
N THR A 4 2.35 36.99 5.88
CA THR A 4 3.56 36.17 5.78
C THR A 4 3.43 35.01 6.76
N PHE A 5 2.78 33.94 6.30
CA PHE A 5 2.88 32.65 6.96
C PHE A 5 4.36 32.32 7.17
N PRO A 6 4.74 31.77 8.35
CA PRO A 6 6.13 31.50 8.64
C PRO A 6 6.68 30.55 7.58
N THR A 7 7.67 31.03 6.82
CA THR A 7 8.31 30.25 5.75
C THR A 7 9.12 29.07 6.28
N ASN A 8 9.17 28.82 7.59
CA ASN A 8 10.00 27.80 8.19
C ASN A 8 9.14 26.69 8.80
N LEU A 9 9.40 25.44 8.43
CA LEU A 9 8.84 24.28 9.11
C LEU A 9 9.62 24.03 10.40
N ARG A 10 8.96 24.16 11.55
CA ARG A 10 9.53 23.85 12.86
C ARG A 10 8.99 22.51 13.35
N ILE A 11 9.89 21.61 13.71
CA ILE A 11 9.53 20.28 14.19
C ILE A 11 9.81 20.18 15.68
N TYR A 12 8.82 19.75 16.44
CA TYR A 12 8.89 19.55 17.88
C TYR A 12 8.65 18.08 18.22
N GLY A 13 9.26 17.60 19.30
CA GLY A 13 8.79 16.36 19.94
C GLY A 13 7.56 16.62 20.79
N ILE A 14 6.85 15.55 21.15
CA ILE A 14 5.80 15.57 22.17
C ILE A 14 6.10 14.50 23.22
N ASP A 15 5.67 14.71 24.46
CA ASP A 15 5.69 13.69 25.51
C ASP A 15 4.46 12.78 25.46
N ASN A 16 4.37 11.81 26.37
CA ASN A 16 3.27 10.85 26.45
C ASN A 16 1.91 11.49 26.80
N GLN A 17 1.88 12.77 27.18
CA GLN A 17 0.68 13.54 27.48
C GLN A 17 0.34 14.53 26.35
N GLY A 18 1.12 14.53 25.26
CA GLY A 18 0.95 15.44 24.13
C GLY A 18 1.56 16.83 24.33
N ASN A 19 2.29 17.07 25.42
CA ASN A 19 2.93 18.36 25.64
C ASN A 19 4.13 18.53 24.71
N ARG A 20 4.25 19.71 24.12
CA ARG A 20 5.35 20.07 23.21
C ARG A 20 6.68 20.09 23.95
N LEU A 21 7.63 19.28 23.47
CA LEU A 21 9.03 19.27 23.93
C LEU A 21 9.87 20.32 23.20
N ALA A 22 11.17 20.36 23.50
CA ALA A 22 12.12 21.21 22.80
C ALA A 22 12.08 20.98 21.28
N GLN A 23 12.30 22.07 20.53
CA GLN A 23 12.37 22.04 19.08
C GLN A 23 13.48 21.09 18.63
N LYS A 24 13.14 20.13 17.77
CA LYS A 24 14.10 19.18 17.21
C LYS A 24 14.84 19.76 16.00
N THR A 25 14.13 20.43 15.10
CA THR A 25 14.73 21.00 13.88
C THR A 25 13.90 22.14 13.29
N VAL A 26 14.51 22.89 12.38
CA VAL A 26 13.90 23.93 11.55
C VAL A 26 14.34 23.73 10.11
N ILE A 27 13.37 23.66 9.19
CA ILE A 27 13.62 23.63 7.75
C ILE A 27 13.20 24.98 7.18
N PRO A 28 14.14 25.79 6.65
CA PRO A 28 13.82 27.11 6.12
C PRO A 28 13.09 27.02 4.78
N ASN A 29 12.32 28.06 4.45
CA ASN A 29 11.60 28.21 3.16
C ASN A 29 10.69 27.01 2.78
N PHE A 30 10.09 26.37 3.78
CA PHE A 30 9.11 25.30 3.62
C PHE A 30 7.68 25.86 3.45
N ILE A 31 7.32 26.16 2.20
CA ILE A 31 6.02 26.72 1.80
C ILE A 31 4.99 25.59 1.67
N ASN A 32 3.89 25.69 2.43
CA ASN A 32 2.82 24.68 2.47
C ASN A 32 1.59 25.11 1.68
N GLU A 33 1.43 26.40 1.43
CA GLU A 33 0.26 27.00 0.82
C GLU A 33 0.02 26.41 -0.57
N ASN A 34 1.07 26.13 -1.33
CA ASN A 34 0.96 25.57 -2.67
C ASN A 34 0.78 24.04 -2.69
N ARG A 35 0.69 23.39 -1.53
CA ARG A 35 0.54 21.93 -1.46
C ARG A 35 -0.91 21.54 -1.77
N PRO A 36 -1.13 20.45 -2.51
CA PRO A 36 -2.48 20.00 -2.85
C PRO A 36 -3.40 19.86 -1.64
N TRP A 37 -2.93 19.24 -0.56
CA TRP A 37 -3.71 19.07 0.68
C TRP A 37 -4.11 20.40 1.34
N TYR A 38 -3.26 21.42 1.28
CA TYR A 38 -3.56 22.74 1.84
C TYR A 38 -4.63 23.44 0.98
N GLN A 39 -4.42 23.43 -0.34
CA GLN A 39 -5.36 23.99 -1.31
C GLN A 39 -6.74 23.31 -1.27
N GLN A 40 -6.75 21.99 -1.08
CA GLN A 40 -7.98 21.21 -0.97
C GLN A 40 -8.78 21.63 0.28
N ALA A 41 -8.11 21.75 1.44
CA ALA A 41 -8.75 22.17 2.69
C ALA A 41 -9.36 23.58 2.61
N ILE A 42 -8.63 24.55 2.04
CA ILE A 42 -9.15 25.92 1.91
C ILE A 42 -10.30 26.01 0.89
N THR A 43 -10.29 25.15 -0.13
CA THR A 43 -11.32 25.14 -1.18
C THR A 43 -12.61 24.52 -0.67
N THR A 44 -12.53 23.45 0.13
CA THR A 44 -13.71 22.82 0.73
C THR A 44 -14.26 23.61 1.91
N GLY A 45 -13.40 24.28 2.68
CA GLY A 45 -13.80 24.98 3.91
C GLY A 45 -14.22 24.03 5.04
N GLU A 46 -13.97 22.74 4.89
CA GLU A 46 -14.40 21.67 5.79
C GLU A 46 -13.24 20.71 6.09
N ILE A 47 -13.39 19.91 7.15
CA ILE A 47 -12.46 18.83 7.49
C ILE A 47 -12.55 17.74 6.41
N ILE A 48 -11.43 17.41 5.79
CA ILE A 48 -11.36 16.40 4.73
C ILE A 48 -10.18 15.45 4.95
N TRP A 49 -10.21 14.31 4.28
CA TRP A 49 -9.00 13.53 4.01
C TRP A 49 -8.37 13.98 2.69
N SER A 50 -7.06 14.20 2.71
CA SER A 50 -6.29 14.52 1.51
C SER A 50 -6.09 13.30 0.63
N ASP A 51 -5.89 13.52 -0.68
CA ASP A 51 -5.34 12.50 -1.57
C ASP A 51 -3.97 12.00 -1.06
N VAL A 52 -3.50 10.86 -1.56
CA VAL A 52 -2.15 10.36 -1.23
C VAL A 52 -1.09 11.33 -1.78
N PHE A 53 -0.26 11.86 -0.88
CA PHE A 53 0.82 12.79 -1.21
C PHE A 53 2.15 12.35 -0.62
N ILE A 54 3.23 12.99 -1.08
CA ILE A 54 4.58 12.76 -0.56
C ILE A 54 4.87 13.79 0.53
N TYR A 55 5.07 13.33 1.76
CA TYR A 55 5.50 14.19 2.85
C TYR A 55 7.00 14.47 2.72
N LYS A 56 7.33 15.62 2.12
CA LYS A 56 8.72 16.01 1.77
C LYS A 56 9.75 15.82 2.89
N PRO A 57 9.50 16.18 4.17
CA PRO A 57 10.50 16.05 5.23
C PRO A 57 10.95 14.61 5.48
N THR A 58 10.07 13.63 5.30
CA THR A 58 10.42 12.20 5.50
C THR A 58 10.40 11.40 4.21
N GLN A 59 10.02 12.00 3.09
CA GLN A 59 9.93 11.37 1.77
C GLN A 59 9.01 10.15 1.69
N ARG A 60 8.01 10.08 2.56
CA ARG A 60 7.07 8.96 2.63
C ARG A 60 5.75 9.35 2.01
N LEU A 61 5.06 8.37 1.41
CA LEU A 61 3.65 8.54 1.07
C LEU A 61 2.84 8.66 2.36
N ALA A 62 1.88 9.56 2.34
CA ALA A 62 0.95 9.77 3.43
C ALA A 62 -0.42 10.17 2.87
N ILE A 63 -1.43 9.91 3.68
CA ILE A 63 -2.71 10.61 3.64
C ILE A 63 -2.80 11.48 4.89
N SER A 64 -3.68 12.46 4.92
CA SER A 64 -3.86 13.27 6.12
C SER A 64 -5.29 13.71 6.28
N THR A 65 -5.75 13.81 7.52
CA THR A 65 -6.88 14.69 7.83
C THR A 65 -6.38 16.12 7.83
N VAL A 66 -7.06 16.99 7.09
CA VAL A 66 -6.75 18.41 7.02
C VAL A 66 -7.98 19.24 7.37
N GLU A 67 -7.77 20.29 8.13
CA GLU A 67 -8.84 21.16 8.67
C GLU A 67 -8.43 22.62 8.49
N PRO A 68 -9.19 23.44 7.73
CA PRO A 68 -8.98 24.87 7.70
C PRO A 68 -9.42 25.50 9.02
N VAL A 69 -8.58 26.37 9.58
CA VAL A 69 -8.84 27.08 10.83
C VAL A 69 -9.08 28.55 10.52
N TYR A 70 -10.19 29.07 11.02
CA TYR A 70 -10.60 30.45 10.83
C TYR A 70 -10.62 31.21 12.16
N ASP A 71 -10.30 32.50 12.10
CA ASP A 71 -10.36 33.42 13.23
C ASP A 71 -11.81 33.81 13.58
N GLN A 72 -11.98 34.63 14.62
CA GLN A 72 -13.29 35.14 15.05
C GLN A 72 -13.99 36.03 13.99
N ASN A 73 -13.25 36.55 13.01
CA ASN A 73 -13.76 37.36 11.90
C ASN A 73 -14.00 36.52 10.63
N ASN A 74 -13.92 35.19 10.72
CA ASN A 74 -14.05 34.25 9.61
C ASN A 74 -12.95 34.41 8.54
N GLN A 75 -11.76 34.85 8.93
CA GLN A 75 -10.56 34.91 8.11
C GLN A 75 -9.70 33.66 8.34
N LEU A 76 -9.07 33.14 7.29
CA LEU A 76 -8.23 31.94 7.40
C LEU A 76 -6.96 32.25 8.22
N ASP A 77 -6.82 31.59 9.38
CA ASP A 77 -5.64 31.63 10.24
C ASP A 77 -4.60 30.57 9.85
N GLY A 78 -5.03 29.47 9.23
CA GLY A 78 -4.15 28.42 8.74
C GLY A 78 -4.87 27.10 8.46
N VAL A 79 -4.10 26.03 8.31
CA VAL A 79 -4.62 24.67 8.11
C VAL A 79 -3.91 23.72 9.07
N LEU A 80 -4.69 22.98 9.85
CA LEU A 80 -4.19 21.87 10.65
C LEU A 80 -4.08 20.63 9.78
N PHE A 81 -3.03 19.84 10.00
CA PHE A 81 -2.87 18.55 9.33
C PHE A 81 -2.45 17.48 10.33
N SER A 82 -3.00 16.28 10.18
CA SER A 82 -2.54 15.07 10.86
C SER A 82 -2.20 14.02 9.82
N GLY A 83 -0.90 13.79 9.61
CA GLY A 83 -0.40 12.88 8.58
C GLY A 83 -0.35 11.43 9.05
N LEU A 84 -0.92 10.53 8.25
CA LEU A 84 -0.83 9.09 8.40
C LEU A 84 0.09 8.52 7.31
N PRO A 85 1.30 8.06 7.64
CA PRO A 85 2.21 7.48 6.66
C PRO A 85 1.69 6.12 6.20
N LEU A 86 1.69 5.89 4.88
CA LEU A 86 1.20 4.63 4.29
C LEU A 86 2.09 3.43 4.62
N SER A 87 3.33 3.66 5.09
CA SER A 87 4.18 2.58 5.60
C SER A 87 3.55 1.83 6.78
N LEU A 88 2.63 2.45 7.53
CA LEU A 88 1.87 1.75 8.57
C LEU A 88 0.98 0.66 7.98
N PHE A 89 0.46 0.85 6.76
CA PHE A 89 -0.34 -0.18 6.09
C PHE A 89 0.57 -1.32 5.64
N SER A 90 1.75 -1.02 5.06
CA SER A 90 2.74 -2.06 4.74
C SER A 90 3.10 -2.91 5.97
N ASN A 91 3.38 -2.29 7.12
CA ASN A 91 3.68 -3.05 8.35
C ASN A 91 2.53 -3.99 8.75
N VAL A 92 1.27 -3.53 8.63
CA VAL A 92 0.11 -4.39 8.91
C VAL A 92 0.05 -5.55 7.93
N LEU A 93 0.33 -5.31 6.64
CA LEU A 93 0.35 -6.35 5.61
C LEU A 93 1.48 -7.36 5.82
N ASP A 94 2.67 -6.91 6.22
CA ASP A 94 3.83 -7.76 6.54
C ASP A 94 3.53 -8.74 7.68
N ASP A 95 2.71 -8.32 8.66
CA ASP A 95 2.32 -9.13 9.80
C ASP A 95 1.23 -10.18 9.45
N LEU A 96 0.60 -10.08 8.26
CA LEU A 96 -0.43 -11.03 7.83
C LEU A 96 0.19 -12.30 7.24
N THR A 97 -0.20 -13.45 7.79
CA THR A 97 0.17 -14.75 7.20
C THR A 97 -0.81 -15.15 6.12
N ILE A 98 -0.38 -15.08 4.85
CA ILE A 98 -1.15 -15.53 3.69
C ILE A 98 -0.58 -16.87 3.20
N GLY A 99 -1.24 -17.98 3.55
CA GLY A 99 -0.75 -19.32 3.20
C GLY A 99 0.66 -19.57 3.79
N LYS A 100 1.61 -20.04 2.95
CA LYS A 100 3.00 -20.23 3.37
C LYS A 100 3.94 -19.18 2.76
N THR A 101 3.68 -18.82 1.52
CA THR A 101 4.46 -17.91 0.66
C THR A 101 3.55 -16.98 -0.14
N GLY A 102 2.29 -16.83 0.30
CA GLY A 102 1.36 -15.89 -0.29
C GLY A 102 1.72 -14.45 0.08
N GLU A 103 1.29 -13.53 -0.76
CA GLU A 103 1.64 -12.12 -0.69
C GLU A 103 0.36 -11.28 -0.76
N ILE A 104 0.41 -10.08 -0.18
CA ILE A 104 -0.70 -9.14 -0.18
C ILE A 104 -0.20 -7.71 -0.44
N PHE A 105 -0.91 -6.97 -1.27
CA PHE A 105 -0.61 -5.56 -1.50
C PHE A 105 -1.86 -4.78 -1.82
N ILE A 106 -1.76 -3.45 -1.73
CA ILE A 106 -2.84 -2.51 -2.02
C ILE A 106 -2.38 -1.62 -3.17
N ILE A 107 -3.21 -1.47 -4.19
CA ILE A 107 -2.98 -0.58 -5.34
C ILE A 107 -4.14 0.39 -5.54
N ASP A 108 -3.85 1.53 -6.17
CA ASP A 108 -4.90 2.40 -6.72
C ASP A 108 -5.43 1.87 -8.07
N ALA A 109 -6.48 2.52 -8.59
CA ALA A 109 -7.07 2.19 -9.90
C ALA A 109 -6.13 2.34 -11.09
N SER A 110 -4.97 2.99 -10.90
CA SER A 110 -3.90 3.15 -11.91
C SER A 110 -2.74 2.17 -11.68
N SER A 111 -2.91 1.12 -10.89
CA SER A 111 -1.87 0.12 -10.57
C SER A 111 -0.67 0.68 -9.78
N ASN A 112 -0.80 1.83 -9.09
CA ASN A 112 0.28 2.30 -8.20
C ASN A 112 0.14 1.70 -6.80
N LEU A 113 1.26 1.26 -6.22
CA LEU A 113 1.31 0.72 -4.87
C LEU A 113 0.98 1.79 -3.82
N ILE A 114 0.05 1.41 -2.95
CA ILE A 114 -0.32 2.10 -1.72
C ILE A 114 0.41 1.46 -0.54
N ALA A 115 0.41 0.12 -0.48
CA ALA A 115 1.08 -0.70 0.54
C ALA A 115 1.43 -2.07 -0.05
N SER A 116 2.41 -2.77 0.49
CA SER A 116 2.83 -4.09 0.01
C SER A 116 3.52 -4.89 1.12
N SER A 117 3.28 -6.21 1.16
CA SER A 117 4.08 -7.18 1.93
C SER A 117 5.34 -7.65 1.19
N LEU A 118 5.41 -7.42 -0.12
CA LEU A 118 6.45 -7.94 -1.00
C LEU A 118 7.53 -6.90 -1.30
N GLU A 119 7.13 -5.67 -1.58
CA GLU A 119 8.03 -4.60 -1.99
C GLU A 119 8.49 -3.79 -0.77
N ASN A 120 9.79 -3.74 -0.54
CA ASN A 120 10.42 -2.98 0.55
C ASN A 120 10.13 -1.48 0.48
N SER A 121 9.72 -0.96 -0.69
CA SER A 121 9.34 0.43 -0.87
C SER A 121 8.22 0.56 -1.89
N VAL A 122 7.21 1.36 -1.55
CA VAL A 122 6.11 1.76 -2.46
C VAL A 122 6.43 3.03 -3.25
N VAL A 123 7.64 3.57 -3.09
CA VAL A 123 8.12 4.75 -3.81
C VAL A 123 9.48 4.52 -4.47
N ILE A 124 9.67 5.19 -5.59
CA ILE A 124 10.94 5.31 -6.30
C ILE A 124 11.58 6.63 -5.91
N THR A 125 12.84 6.55 -5.49
CA THR A 125 13.66 7.66 -5.00
C THR A 125 14.99 7.66 -5.72
N ASN A 126 15.55 8.84 -6.03
CA ASN A 126 16.94 8.94 -6.47
C ASN A 126 17.84 9.00 -5.22
N PRO A 127 18.66 7.97 -4.94
CA PRO A 127 19.51 7.95 -3.75
C PRO A 127 20.61 9.02 -3.75
N GLU A 128 20.93 9.62 -4.90
CA GLU A 128 21.95 10.67 -5.02
C GLU A 128 21.39 12.09 -4.93
N ALA A 129 20.06 12.26 -4.87
CA ALA A 129 19.44 13.58 -4.84
C ALA A 129 19.40 14.17 -3.43
N ASP A 130 19.44 15.51 -3.32
CA ASP A 130 19.14 16.20 -2.07
C ASP A 130 17.72 15.82 -1.60
N PRO A 131 17.54 15.47 -0.31
CA PRO A 131 16.24 15.06 0.18
C PRO A 131 15.09 16.05 -0.06
N LEU A 132 15.37 17.34 -0.12
CA LEU A 132 14.38 18.39 -0.38
C LEU A 132 14.06 18.52 -1.88
N GLU A 133 15.04 18.25 -2.75
CA GLU A 133 14.90 18.30 -4.21
C GLU A 133 14.45 16.97 -4.84
N GLN A 134 14.40 15.91 -4.04
CA GLN A 134 14.06 14.58 -4.53
C GLN A 134 12.70 14.54 -5.21
N VAL A 135 12.69 14.02 -6.43
CA VAL A 135 11.48 13.64 -7.17
C VAL A 135 11.12 12.23 -6.76
N ILE A 136 9.99 12.10 -6.06
CA ILE A 136 9.50 10.83 -5.56
C ILE A 136 8.31 10.45 -6.42
N LYS A 137 8.28 9.20 -6.87
CA LYS A 137 7.17 8.65 -7.66
C LYS A 137 6.65 7.40 -6.97
N ARG A 138 5.34 7.16 -7.04
CA ARG A 138 4.78 5.89 -6.59
C ARG A 138 5.30 4.76 -7.49
N VAL A 139 5.56 3.60 -6.91
CA VAL A 139 5.88 2.40 -7.69
C VAL A 139 4.60 1.93 -8.37
N ASN A 140 4.64 1.80 -9.69
CA ASN A 140 3.58 1.13 -10.43
C ASN A 140 3.91 -0.36 -10.55
N ILE A 141 2.95 -1.26 -10.32
CA ILE A 141 3.21 -2.71 -10.32
C ILE A 141 3.67 -3.23 -11.69
N ALA A 142 3.37 -2.53 -12.79
CA ALA A 142 3.96 -2.79 -14.11
C ALA A 142 5.50 -2.71 -14.12
N ASN A 143 6.08 -1.93 -13.21
CA ASN A 143 7.51 -1.71 -13.02
C ASN A 143 8.06 -2.33 -11.72
N SER A 144 7.31 -3.25 -11.10
CA SER A 144 7.73 -3.97 -9.88
C SER A 144 9.11 -4.61 -10.03
N THR A 145 9.79 -4.94 -8.94
CA THR A 145 11.02 -5.74 -9.03
C THR A 145 10.71 -7.23 -9.24
N SER A 146 9.51 -7.67 -8.83
CA SER A 146 9.01 -9.03 -9.00
C SER A 146 8.49 -9.29 -10.43
N SER A 147 8.92 -10.39 -11.04
CA SER A 147 8.45 -10.85 -12.35
C SER A 147 6.97 -11.22 -12.34
N PHE A 148 6.53 -12.00 -11.34
CA PHE A 148 5.13 -12.42 -11.24
C PHE A 148 4.18 -11.24 -11.02
N VAL A 149 4.59 -10.19 -10.29
CA VAL A 149 3.76 -8.99 -10.10
C VAL A 149 3.55 -8.24 -11.42
N LYS A 150 4.58 -8.14 -12.27
CA LYS A 150 4.45 -7.56 -13.61
C LYS A 150 3.53 -8.39 -14.51
N GLU A 151 3.61 -9.71 -14.41
CA GLU A 151 2.74 -10.61 -15.15
C GLU A 151 1.30 -10.43 -14.70
N LEU A 152 1.07 -10.33 -13.39
CA LEU A 152 -0.24 -10.07 -12.82
C LEU A 152 -0.82 -8.73 -13.28
N ASP A 153 -0.03 -7.65 -13.30
CA ASP A 153 -0.49 -6.34 -13.77
C ASP A 153 -1.10 -6.40 -15.19
N LYS A 154 -0.48 -7.17 -16.09
CA LYS A 154 -1.02 -7.36 -17.46
C LYS A 154 -2.39 -8.03 -17.49
N ILE A 155 -2.72 -8.81 -16.45
CA ILE A 155 -3.99 -9.53 -16.34
C ILE A 155 -5.06 -8.61 -15.74
N ILE A 156 -4.74 -7.85 -14.69
CA ILE A 156 -5.74 -7.11 -13.90
C ILE A 156 -5.90 -5.63 -14.26
N SER A 157 -4.86 -4.98 -14.84
CA SER A 157 -4.82 -3.53 -15.11
C SER A 157 -6.04 -2.99 -15.87
N ASN A 158 -6.47 -3.69 -16.92
CA ASN A 158 -7.56 -3.24 -17.78
C ASN A 158 -8.95 -3.30 -17.11
N GLU A 159 -9.11 -4.16 -16.10
CA GLU A 159 -10.41 -4.41 -15.46
C GLU A 159 -10.50 -3.83 -14.04
N LEU A 160 -9.40 -3.37 -13.46
CA LEU A 160 -9.35 -2.82 -12.09
C LEU A 160 -10.47 -1.81 -11.82
N SER A 161 -10.66 -0.84 -12.72
CA SER A 161 -11.68 0.21 -12.56
C SER A 161 -13.13 -0.28 -12.62
N THR A 162 -13.38 -1.48 -13.17
CA THR A 162 -14.72 -2.06 -13.33
C THR A 162 -15.07 -3.06 -12.23
N ILE A 163 -14.09 -3.52 -11.44
CA ILE A 163 -14.30 -4.44 -10.30
C ILE A 163 -15.09 -3.71 -9.21
N GLN A 164 -16.34 -4.14 -9.00
CA GLN A 164 -17.23 -3.66 -7.93
C GLN A 164 -17.42 -4.70 -6.81
N GLU A 165 -17.11 -5.96 -7.08
CA GLU A 165 -17.22 -7.08 -6.16
C GLU A 165 -15.90 -7.86 -6.16
N PRO A 166 -15.57 -8.61 -5.08
CA PRO A 166 -14.35 -9.41 -5.04
C PRO A 166 -14.23 -10.33 -6.25
N ASN A 167 -13.16 -10.17 -7.02
CA ASN A 167 -12.88 -11.00 -8.19
C ASN A 167 -11.86 -12.08 -7.83
N PHE A 168 -12.14 -13.32 -8.22
CA PHE A 168 -11.24 -14.46 -8.01
C PHE A 168 -10.74 -14.98 -9.34
N LEU A 169 -9.42 -15.08 -9.46
CA LEU A 169 -8.72 -15.48 -10.66
C LEU A 169 -7.81 -16.67 -10.33
N GLN A 170 -7.77 -17.66 -11.23
CA GLN A 170 -6.72 -18.66 -11.23
C GLN A 170 -5.83 -18.40 -12.45
N VAL A 171 -4.58 -18.06 -12.19
CA VAL A 171 -3.61 -17.63 -13.20
C VAL A 171 -2.32 -18.41 -13.04
N ASN A 172 -1.54 -18.53 -14.11
CA ASN A 172 -0.18 -19.01 -14.03
C ASN A 172 0.73 -17.80 -13.94
N LEU A 173 1.45 -17.66 -12.82
CA LEU A 173 2.45 -16.62 -12.62
C LEU A 173 3.81 -17.27 -12.42
N ASP A 174 4.84 -16.85 -13.16
CA ASP A 174 6.17 -17.48 -13.14
C ASP A 174 6.11 -19.02 -13.34
N ASN A 175 5.22 -19.49 -14.22
CA ASN A 175 4.91 -20.90 -14.48
C ASN A 175 4.41 -21.69 -13.25
N GLN A 176 3.85 -21.01 -12.25
CA GLN A 176 3.22 -21.62 -11.08
C GLN A 176 1.73 -21.26 -11.06
N PRO A 177 0.82 -22.26 -10.98
CA PRO A 177 -0.59 -21.98 -10.82
C PRO A 177 -0.82 -21.30 -9.47
N THR A 178 -1.56 -20.20 -9.52
CA THR A 178 -1.68 -19.24 -8.43
C THR A 178 -3.11 -18.72 -8.37
N PHE A 179 -3.67 -18.70 -7.17
CA PHE A 179 -4.94 -18.06 -6.89
C PHE A 179 -4.70 -16.58 -6.60
N VAL A 180 -5.44 -15.71 -7.28
CA VAL A 180 -5.38 -14.27 -7.07
C VAL A 180 -6.77 -13.78 -6.73
N GLN A 181 -6.86 -12.97 -5.70
CA GLN A 181 -8.10 -12.32 -5.31
C GLN A 181 -7.92 -10.81 -5.28
N VAL A 182 -8.81 -10.11 -5.97
CA VAL A 182 -8.82 -8.64 -6.04
C VAL A 182 -10.09 -8.13 -5.38
N PHE A 183 -9.94 -7.44 -4.26
CA PHE A 183 -11.04 -6.83 -3.52
C PHE A 183 -11.07 -5.33 -3.77
N PRO A 184 -12.19 -4.74 -4.23
CA PRO A 184 -12.36 -3.30 -4.16
C PRO A 184 -12.40 -2.88 -2.68
N PHE A 185 -11.68 -1.81 -2.34
CA PHE A 185 -11.64 -1.24 -1.00
C PHE A 185 -12.09 0.21 -1.07
N ASP A 186 -13.20 0.50 -0.37
CA ASP A 186 -13.69 1.85 -0.18
C ASP A 186 -12.73 2.59 0.74
N SER A 187 -11.78 3.30 0.12
CA SER A 187 -10.82 4.11 0.85
C SER A 187 -11.52 5.26 1.57
N ILE A 188 -10.88 5.74 2.64
CA ILE A 188 -11.34 6.92 3.37
C ILE A 188 -11.10 8.22 2.58
N ILE A 189 -10.30 8.16 1.52
CA ILE A 189 -10.02 9.25 0.59
C ILE A 189 -10.80 9.08 -0.71
N ASN A 190 -10.87 10.13 -1.53
CA ASN A 190 -11.54 10.11 -2.84
C ASN A 190 -10.70 9.39 -3.93
N GLU A 191 -10.13 8.23 -3.59
CA GLU A 191 -9.31 7.40 -4.46
C GLU A 191 -9.73 5.93 -4.26
N LYS A 192 -10.06 5.23 -5.34
CA LYS A 192 -10.40 3.80 -5.26
C LYS A 192 -9.14 2.98 -5.08
N TRP A 193 -9.13 2.12 -4.06
CA TRP A 193 -8.05 1.18 -3.81
C TRP A 193 -8.52 -0.25 -4.00
N PHE A 194 -7.58 -1.14 -4.24
CA PHE A 194 -7.81 -2.56 -4.41
C PHE A 194 -6.81 -3.35 -3.57
N VAL A 195 -7.31 -4.28 -2.78
CA VAL A 195 -6.48 -5.25 -2.06
C VAL A 195 -6.29 -6.45 -2.97
N VAL A 196 -5.05 -6.78 -3.27
CA VAL A 196 -4.67 -7.92 -4.11
C VAL A 196 -3.97 -8.95 -3.22
N ILE A 197 -4.55 -10.14 -3.17
CA ILE A 197 -3.99 -11.30 -2.47
C ILE A 197 -3.51 -12.29 -3.52
N ILE A 198 -2.27 -12.74 -3.39
CA ILE A 198 -1.65 -13.76 -4.24
C ILE A 198 -1.36 -14.98 -3.38
N LEU A 199 -1.90 -16.12 -3.78
CA LEU A 199 -1.74 -17.37 -3.03
C LEU A 199 -1.34 -18.49 -4.00
N PRO A 200 -0.06 -18.92 -4.00
CA PRO A 200 0.40 -20.03 -4.81
C PRO A 200 -0.40 -21.31 -4.52
N GLU A 201 -0.85 -22.03 -5.55
CA GLU A 201 -1.68 -23.23 -5.38
C GLU A 201 -0.98 -24.30 -4.52
N LYS A 202 0.35 -24.40 -4.66
CA LYS A 202 1.21 -25.29 -3.85
C LYS A 202 1.06 -25.05 -2.33
N ASP A 203 0.71 -23.85 -1.89
CA ASP A 203 0.59 -23.52 -0.46
C ASP A 203 -0.70 -24.07 0.14
N VAL A 204 -1.73 -24.21 -0.70
CA VAL A 204 -3.05 -24.72 -0.31
C VAL A 204 -3.11 -26.24 -0.46
N ILE A 205 -2.70 -26.76 -1.62
CA ILE A 205 -2.91 -28.15 -1.97
C ILE A 205 -1.61 -28.97 -2.09
N GLY A 206 -0.43 -28.37 -1.89
CA GLY A 206 0.84 -29.07 -2.07
C GLY A 206 1.00 -30.28 -1.17
N GLU A 207 0.55 -30.19 0.08
CA GLU A 207 0.53 -31.33 1.01
C GLU A 207 -0.48 -32.40 0.60
N VAL A 208 -1.66 -31.97 0.14
CA VAL A 208 -2.70 -32.87 -0.37
C VAL A 208 -2.18 -33.66 -1.56
N GLN A 209 -1.56 -32.99 -2.54
CA GLN A 209 -0.98 -33.64 -3.71
C GLN A 209 0.15 -34.61 -3.35
N LYS A 210 1.00 -34.27 -2.37
CA LYS A 210 2.05 -35.19 -1.87
C LYS A 210 1.43 -36.44 -1.26
N ASN A 211 0.42 -36.29 -0.42
CA ASN A 211 -0.27 -37.41 0.22
C ASN A 211 -1.00 -38.28 -0.79
N ILE A 212 -1.66 -37.70 -1.80
CA ILE A 212 -2.30 -38.45 -2.89
C ILE A 212 -1.28 -39.34 -3.62
N LYS A 213 -0.08 -38.83 -3.94
CA LYS A 213 0.97 -39.62 -4.60
C LYS A 213 1.42 -40.80 -3.72
N ILE A 214 1.57 -40.58 -2.41
CA ILE A 214 1.89 -41.65 -1.46
C ILE A 214 0.77 -42.68 -1.39
N THR A 215 -0.49 -42.25 -1.33
CA THR A 215 -1.65 -43.15 -1.31
C THR A 215 -1.72 -44.02 -2.57
N ILE A 216 -1.50 -43.44 -3.75
CA ILE A 216 -1.44 -44.19 -5.02
C ILE A 216 -0.32 -45.23 -5.00
N PHE A 217 0.85 -44.88 -4.49
CA PHE A 217 1.98 -45.81 -4.35
C PHE A 217 1.66 -46.98 -3.41
N ILE A 218 1.04 -46.70 -2.26
CA ILE A 218 0.59 -47.73 -1.33
C ILE A 218 -0.45 -48.64 -1.99
N TRP A 219 -1.44 -48.08 -2.70
CA TRP A 219 -2.44 -48.86 -3.43
C TRP A 219 -1.82 -49.78 -4.48
N LEU A 220 -0.81 -49.31 -5.21
CA LEU A 220 -0.07 -50.15 -6.16
C LEU A 220 0.65 -51.31 -5.47
N ILE A 221 1.31 -51.07 -4.33
CA ILE A 221 1.96 -52.14 -3.55
C ILE A 221 0.91 -53.15 -3.04
N THR A 222 -0.19 -52.67 -2.47
CA THR A 222 -1.26 -53.55 -1.97
C THR A 222 -1.86 -54.39 -3.10
N LEU A 223 -2.05 -53.81 -4.29
CA LEU A 223 -2.54 -54.53 -5.46
C LEU A 223 -1.59 -55.66 -5.89
N VAL A 224 -0.28 -55.39 -5.94
CA VAL A 224 0.73 -56.40 -6.27
C VAL A 224 0.73 -57.53 -5.25
N ILE A 225 0.71 -57.20 -3.95
CA ILE A 225 0.67 -58.21 -2.87
C ILE A 225 -0.59 -59.07 -2.98
N SER A 226 -1.75 -58.46 -3.25
CA SER A 226 -3.01 -59.18 -3.40
C SER A 226 -2.99 -60.15 -4.59
N LEU A 227 -2.36 -59.77 -5.71
CA LEU A 227 -2.23 -60.64 -6.87
C LEU A 227 -1.31 -61.84 -6.58
N VAL A 228 -0.21 -61.61 -5.85
CA VAL A 228 0.73 -62.68 -5.47
C VAL A 228 0.10 -63.67 -4.48
N ILE A 229 -0.69 -63.20 -3.52
CA ILE A 229 -1.40 -64.07 -2.56
C ILE A 229 -2.58 -64.81 -3.23
N GLY A 230 -3.20 -64.19 -4.24
CA GLY A 230 -4.34 -64.76 -4.96
C GLY A 230 -4.00 -65.81 -6.01
N LEU A 231 -2.72 -65.98 -6.38
CA LEU A 231 -2.20 -67.04 -7.25
C LEU A 231 -1.84 -68.29 -6.43
#